data_AF-A0A1R3TC86-F1
#
_entry.id   AF-A0A1R3TC86-F1
#
_cell.length_a   1.000
_cell.length_b   1.000
_cell.length_c   1.000
_cell.angle_alpha   90.00
_cell.angle_beta   90.00
_cell.angle_gamma   90.00
#
_symmetry.space_group_name_H-M   'P 1'
#
loop_
_entity.id
_entity.type
_entity.pdbx_description
1 polymer ?
#
loop_
_entity_poly.entity_id
_entity_poly.type
_entity_poly.pdbx_seq_one_letter_code
_entity_poly.pdbx_strand_id
1 'polypeptide(L)'
;MSDKLFHFKSRWKEELAVSGSGGSFVLEMPIGVLSVYLPTEEEWVRRGPDWARSLWPILKQELEDWCHECNAELRVDPTAEVFAI
;
A
#
# COMPACT_ATOMS: atom_id res chain seq x y z
N MET A 1 39.86 -19.10 -3.35
CA MET A 1 38.73 -18.21 -3.06
C MET A 1 38.49 -17.39 -4.31
N SER A 2 37.36 -17.59 -5.00
CA SER A 2 37.09 -16.92 -6.27
C SER A 2 36.66 -15.49 -5.98
N ASP A 3 37.52 -14.53 -6.30
CA ASP A 3 37.21 -13.11 -6.24
C ASP A 3 36.12 -12.81 -7.27
N LYS A 4 34.95 -12.33 -6.82
CA LYS A 4 33.83 -12.09 -7.74
C LYS A 4 34.08 -10.77 -8.49
N LEU A 5 34.26 -10.86 -9.81
CA LEU A 5 34.44 -9.72 -10.71
C LEU A 5 33.19 -8.83 -10.85
N PHE A 6 31.99 -9.35 -10.52
CA PHE A 6 30.72 -8.62 -10.68
C PHE A 6 30.00 -8.40 -9.35
N HIS A 7 29.60 -7.14 -9.13
CA HIS A 7 28.79 -6.69 -8.00
C HIS A 7 27.39 -6.36 -8.50
N PHE A 8 26.39 -7.11 -8.03
CA PHE A 8 24.99 -6.88 -8.37
C PHE A 8 24.35 -5.97 -7.32
N LYS A 9 23.66 -4.93 -7.75
CA LYS A 9 22.81 -4.09 -6.89
C LYS A 9 21.43 -4.06 -7.52
N SER A 10 20.40 -4.42 -6.75
CA SER A 10 19.02 -4.24 -7.19
C SER A 10 18.75 -2.74 -7.36
N ARG A 11 18.18 -2.34 -8.49
CA ARG A 11 17.68 -0.98 -8.70
C ARG A 11 16.33 -1.09 -9.42
N TRP A 12 15.25 -0.74 -8.73
CA TRP A 12 13.97 -0.24 -9.28
C TRP A 12 12.97 0.06 -8.16
N LYS A 13 12.55 1.33 -8.07
CA LYS A 13 11.24 1.83 -7.65
C LYS A 13 11.25 3.31 -8.06
N GLU A 14 10.70 3.57 -9.24
CA GLU A 14 10.44 4.86 -9.87
C GLU A 14 11.35 6.05 -9.52
N GLU A 15 12.12 6.50 -10.51
CA GLU A 15 13.08 7.60 -10.40
C GLU A 15 12.61 8.76 -11.29
N LEU A 16 12.62 9.99 -10.77
CA LEU A 16 12.30 11.18 -11.54
C LEU A 16 13.59 11.88 -11.99
N ALA A 17 13.86 11.85 -13.29
CA ALA A 17 14.99 12.56 -13.88
C ALA A 17 14.67 14.07 -14.01
N VAL A 18 15.57 14.91 -13.51
CA VAL A 18 15.45 16.37 -13.52
C VAL A 18 16.62 16.98 -14.28
N SER A 19 16.35 17.97 -15.13
CA SER A 19 17.35 18.68 -15.94
C SER A 19 17.12 20.19 -15.85
N GLY A 20 18.21 20.97 -15.79
CA GLY A 20 18.19 22.43 -15.84
C GLY A 20 19.46 23.00 -16.47
N SER A 21 19.56 24.32 -16.57
CA SER A 21 20.70 25.01 -17.20
C SER A 21 22.06 24.70 -16.56
N GLY A 22 22.07 24.22 -15.31
CA GLY A 22 23.28 23.84 -14.56
C GLY A 22 23.59 22.34 -14.51
N GLY A 23 22.78 21.48 -15.13
CA GLY A 23 23.00 20.02 -15.14
C GLY A 23 21.74 19.19 -14.86
N SER A 24 21.94 17.91 -14.53
CA SER A 24 20.87 16.94 -14.31
C SER A 24 21.09 16.11 -13.06
N PHE A 25 20.01 15.69 -12.41
CA PHE A 25 19.99 14.81 -11.24
C PHE A 25 18.76 13.90 -11.24
N VAL A 26 18.70 12.95 -10.32
CA VAL A 26 17.60 11.98 -10.20
C VAL A 26 17.04 12.03 -8.78
N LEU A 27 15.73 12.14 -8.65
CA LEU A 27 14.99 12.01 -7.39
C LEU A 27 14.37 10.61 -7.27
N GLU A 28 14.23 10.13 -6.03
CA GLU A 28 13.37 9.00 -5.73
C GLU A 28 11.90 9.42 -5.88
N MET A 29 11.09 8.61 -6.57
CA MET A 29 9.68 8.85 -6.84
C MET A 29 8.90 7.56 -6.53
N PRO A 30 8.50 7.28 -5.28
CA PRO A 30 7.78 6.03 -4.99
C PRO A 30 6.37 6.00 -5.64
N ILE A 31 5.98 4.86 -6.26
CA ILE A 31 4.59 4.61 -6.70
C ILE A 31 3.71 4.45 -5.47
N GLY A 32 3.09 5.55 -5.06
CA GLY A 32 2.04 5.56 -4.04
C GLY A 32 2.49 5.13 -2.64
N VAL A 33 1.64 5.42 -1.66
CA VAL A 33 1.74 4.84 -0.32
C VAL A 33 0.98 3.52 -0.36
N LEU A 34 1.56 2.45 0.19
CA LEU A 34 0.84 1.18 0.37
C LEU A 34 -0.46 1.49 1.12
N SER A 35 -1.61 1.30 0.48
CA SER A 35 -2.89 1.73 1.02
C SER A 35 -3.89 0.59 0.96
N VAL A 36 -4.64 0.38 2.04
CA VAL A 36 -5.77 -0.54 2.10
C VAL A 36 -7.05 0.28 2.24
N TYR A 37 -8.08 -0.11 1.50
CA TYR A 37 -9.38 0.55 1.51
C TYR A 37 -10.41 -0.36 2.18
N LEU A 38 -11.03 0.11 3.26
CA LEU A 38 -12.08 -0.58 3.98
C LEU A 38 -13.41 0.16 3.75
N PRO A 39 -14.52 -0.52 3.40
CA PRO A 39 -15.83 0.13 3.38
C PRO A 39 -16.19 0.72 4.73
N THR A 40 -17.02 1.76 4.74
CA THR A 40 -17.64 2.22 6.01
C THR A 40 -18.43 1.08 6.64
N GLU A 41 -18.70 1.17 7.94
CA GLU A 41 -19.48 0.15 8.65
C GLU A 41 -20.85 -0.07 8.00
N GLU A 42 -21.52 1.01 7.57
CA GLU A 42 -22.81 0.91 6.90
C GLU A 42 -22.74 0.14 5.58
N GLU A 43 -21.72 0.40 4.77
CA GLU A 43 -21.53 -0.32 3.52
C GLU A 43 -21.07 -1.76 3.76
N TRP A 44 -20.25 -2.00 4.78
CA TRP A 44 -19.86 -3.36 5.16
C TRP A 44 -21.05 -4.21 5.59
N VAL A 45 -21.97 -3.65 6.38
CA VAL A 45 -23.21 -4.34 6.76
C VAL A 45 -24.08 -4.65 5.53
N ARG A 46 -24.04 -3.81 4.49
CA ARG A 46 -24.84 -4.01 3.26
C ARG A 46 -24.23 -5.03 2.29
N ARG A 47 -22.94 -4.89 1.98
CA ARG A 47 -22.26 -5.63 0.90
C ARG A 47 -21.08 -6.48 1.35
N GLY A 48 -20.72 -6.43 2.63
CA GLY A 48 -19.71 -7.32 3.19
C GLY A 48 -20.20 -8.78 3.29
N PRO A 49 -19.27 -9.74 3.41
CA PRO A 49 -19.60 -11.16 3.54
C PRO A 49 -20.53 -11.40 4.73
N ASP A 50 -21.58 -12.21 4.56
CA ASP A 50 -22.63 -12.43 5.56
C ASP A 50 -22.07 -12.77 6.95
N TRP A 51 -21.05 -13.63 6.99
CA TRP A 51 -20.40 -14.08 8.24
C TRP A 51 -19.60 -12.97 8.96
N ALA A 52 -19.17 -11.94 8.22
CA ALA A 52 -18.28 -10.88 8.72
C ALA A 52 -19.00 -9.56 9.01
N ARG A 53 -20.29 -9.43 8.67
CA ARG A 53 -21.04 -8.16 8.79
C ARG A 53 -21.03 -7.58 10.20
N SER A 54 -21.15 -8.41 11.22
CA SER A 54 -21.12 -8.01 12.63
C SER A 54 -19.71 -7.81 13.20
N LEU A 55 -18.67 -8.14 12.43
CA LEU A 55 -17.27 -8.12 12.87
C LEU A 55 -16.53 -6.86 12.43
N TRP A 56 -17.21 -5.88 11.82
CA TRP A 56 -16.56 -4.68 11.26
C TRP A 56 -15.67 -3.93 12.28
N PRO A 57 -16.08 -3.70 13.54
CA PRO A 57 -15.21 -3.02 14.51
C PRO A 57 -13.93 -3.79 14.80
N ILE A 58 -14.00 -5.13 14.84
CA ILE A 58 -12.85 -6.01 15.07
C ILE A 58 -11.95 -6.00 13.83
N LEU A 59 -12.53 -6.18 12.65
CA LEU A 59 -11.82 -6.12 11.37
C LEU A 59 -11.07 -4.80 11.19
N LYS A 60 -11.73 -3.67 11.49
CA LYS A 60 -11.11 -2.35 11.39
C LYS A 60 -9.90 -2.24 12.32
N GLN A 61 -10.04 -2.66 13.57
CA GLN A 61 -8.95 -2.59 14.55
C GLN A 61 -7.75 -3.46 14.13
N GLU A 62 -7.98 -4.72 13.76
CA GLU A 62 -6.91 -5.62 13.32
C GLU A 62 -6.23 -5.12 12.04
N LEU A 63 -6.99 -4.48 11.14
CA LEU A 63 -6.46 -3.88 9.93
C LEU A 63 -5.65 -2.61 10.21
N GLU A 64 -6.03 -1.80 11.20
CA GLU A 64 -5.23 -0.66 11.67
C GLU A 64 -3.88 -1.10 12.22
N ASP A 65 -3.86 -2.17 13.03
CA ASP A 65 -2.64 -2.73 13.59
C ASP A 65 -1.71 -3.26 12.48
N TRP A 66 -2.26 -4.00 11.51
CA TRP A 66 -1.51 -4.49 10.36
C TRP A 66 -0.94 -3.35 9.50
N CYS A 67 -1.73 -2.30 9.26
CA CYS A 67 -1.28 -1.13 8.50
C CYS A 67 -0.12 -0.43 9.20
N HIS A 68 -0.17 -0.30 10.53
CA HIS A 68 0.92 0.26 11.31
C HIS A 68 2.21 -0.57 11.20
N GLU A 69 2.12 -1.90 11.32
CA GLU A 69 3.27 -2.80 11.17
C GLU A 69 3.89 -2.78 9.77
N CYS A 70 3.06 -2.60 8.73
CA CYS A 70 3.48 -2.62 7.34
C CYS A 70 3.84 -1.23 6.78
N ASN A 71 3.77 -0.18 7.58
CA ASN A 71 3.89 1.22 7.14
C ASN A 71 2.95 1.52 5.95
N ALA A 72 1.70 1.08 6.09
CA ALA A 72 0.61 1.27 5.14
C ALA A 72 -0.41 2.29 5.67
N GLU A 73 -1.15 2.92 4.76
CA GLU A 73 -2.31 3.76 5.08
C GLU A 73 -3.60 2.93 5.05
N LEU A 74 -4.40 3.01 6.12
CA LEU A 74 -5.80 2.57 6.07
C LEU A 74 -6.69 3.74 5.66
N ARG A 75 -7.51 3.54 4.62
CA ARG A 75 -8.53 4.50 4.18
C ARG A 75 -9.91 3.86 4.32
N VAL A 76 -10.78 4.48 5.14
CA VAL A 76 -12.19 4.08 5.20
C VAL A 76 -12.96 4.85 4.13
N ASP A 77 -13.52 4.14 3.16
CA ASP A 77 -14.13 4.74 1.97
C ASP A 77 -15.43 3.99 1.58
N PRO A 78 -16.59 4.66 1.47
CA PRO A 78 -17.86 4.03 1.12
C PRO A 78 -17.90 3.45 -0.31
N THR A 79 -16.93 3.77 -1.16
CA THR A 79 -16.79 3.24 -2.52
C THR A 79 -15.82 2.05 -2.60
N ALA A 80 -15.16 1.67 -1.50
CA ALA A 80 -14.23 0.54 -1.46
C ALA A 80 -14.92 -0.79 -1.82
N GLU A 81 -14.45 -1.48 -2.84
CA GLU A 81 -15.06 -2.74 -3.27
C GLU A 81 -14.62 -3.92 -2.40
N VAL A 82 -15.53 -4.89 -2.23
CA VAL A 82 -15.27 -6.15 -1.53
C VAL A 82 -15.62 -7.29 -2.47
N PHE A 83 -14.65 -8.16 -2.73
CA PHE A 83 -14.84 -9.33 -3.59
C PHE A 83 -14.86 -10.59 -2.73
N ALA A 84 -15.94 -11.36 -2.84
CA ALA A 84 -15.98 -12.72 -2.28
C ALA A 84 -15.16 -13.67 -3.17
N ILE A 85 -14.49 -14.64 -2.55
CA ILE A 85 -13.81 -15.76 -3.22
C ILE A 85 -14.68 -17.01 -3.07
#